data_AF-W0FLZ0-F1
#
_entry.id   AF-W0FLZ0-F1
#
_cell.length_a   1.000
_cell.length_b   1.000
_cell.length_c   1.000
_cell.angle_alpha   90.00
_cell.angle_beta   90.00
_cell.angle_gamma   90.00
#
_symmetry.space_group_name_H-M   'P 1'
#
loop_
_entity.id
_entity.type
_entity.pdbx_description
1 polymer ?
#
loop_
_entity_poly.entity_id
_entity_poly.type
_entity_poly.pdbx_seq_one_letter_code
_entity_poly.pdbx_strand_id
1 'polypeptide(L)'
;MKKTQIIFTIIGVMLMLGLTGCGKEKYRLTFDSDAFSSRKTQYAAGEKVTVIYDYRYIGTDTDYRFYSDDVDFKQDFEPKKGYVFTFTMPEHDVHFSHSATNSMMMDPDAHLPDSGGFLGSGGLEPPEGAWVCPECGAVNTEKYCSECGHKQPEE
;
A
#
# COMPACT_ATOMS: atom_id res chain seq x y z
N MET A 1 -82.29 -21.23 -8.28
CA MET A 1 -81.00 -21.70 -7.73
C MET A 1 -79.94 -20.77 -8.32
N LYS A 2 -79.62 -19.58 -7.80
CA LYS A 2 -79.06 -19.15 -6.50
C LYS A 2 -77.69 -19.79 -6.17
N LYS A 3 -76.69 -18.90 -6.07
CA LYS A 3 -75.31 -19.03 -5.58
C LYS A 3 -74.31 -19.57 -6.62
N THR A 4 -73.14 -18.91 -6.69
CA THR A 4 -71.81 -19.40 -7.13
C THR A 4 -71.07 -18.47 -8.12
N GLN A 5 -71.29 -17.15 -8.12
CA GLN A 5 -70.38 -16.22 -8.83
C GLN A 5 -70.25 -14.84 -8.15
N ILE A 6 -70.01 -14.77 -6.83
CA ILE A 6 -69.70 -13.49 -6.13
C ILE A 6 -68.62 -13.69 -5.06
N ILE A 7 -67.67 -14.61 -5.26
CA ILE A 7 -66.58 -14.84 -4.29
C ILE A 7 -65.25 -15.05 -5.03
N PHE A 8 -64.85 -14.15 -5.92
CA PHE A 8 -63.45 -14.09 -6.38
C PHE A 8 -62.95 -12.68 -6.71
N THR A 9 -63.83 -11.67 -6.67
CA THR A 9 -63.49 -10.25 -6.86
C THR A 9 -63.24 -9.51 -5.54
N ILE A 10 -62.72 -10.18 -4.51
CA ILE A 10 -62.17 -9.53 -3.29
C ILE A 10 -60.77 -10.09 -2.95
N ILE A 11 -60.08 -10.69 -3.94
CA ILE A 11 -58.64 -11.02 -3.83
C ILE A 11 -57.79 -9.94 -4.55
N GLY A 12 -58.42 -8.98 -5.23
CA GLY A 12 -57.74 -8.00 -6.07
C GLY A 12 -57.36 -6.65 -5.43
N VAL A 13 -57.67 -6.39 -4.15
CA VAL A 13 -57.47 -5.02 -3.56
C VAL A 13 -56.85 -5.02 -2.15
N MET A 14 -56.37 -6.15 -1.63
CA MET A 14 -55.78 -6.20 -0.28
C MET A 14 -54.41 -6.86 -0.21
N LEU A 15 -53.53 -6.54 -1.17
CA LEU A 15 -52.10 -6.83 -1.07
C LEU A 15 -51.24 -5.63 -1.51
N MET A 16 -51.62 -4.42 -1.09
CA MET A 16 -50.81 -3.20 -1.22
C MET A 16 -50.69 -2.47 0.13
N LEU A 17 -50.56 -3.24 1.22
CA LEU A 17 -50.40 -2.75 2.60
C LEU A 17 -49.26 -3.51 3.29
N GLY A 18 -48.13 -3.66 2.61
CA GLY A 18 -46.94 -4.28 3.16
C GLY A 18 -45.69 -3.66 2.55
N LEU A 19 -44.91 -2.99 3.41
CA LEU A 19 -43.52 -2.59 3.18
C LEU A 19 -43.27 -1.26 2.44
N THR A 20 -43.90 -0.16 2.86
CA THR A 20 -43.11 1.09 2.97
C THR A 20 -42.18 0.96 4.18
N GLY A 21 -41.29 -0.02 4.11
CA GLY A 21 -40.12 -0.04 4.97
C GLY A 21 -39.39 1.26 4.71
N CYS A 22 -38.99 1.93 5.78
CA CYS A 22 -38.16 3.13 5.77
C CYS A 22 -36.79 2.74 5.21
N GLY A 23 -36.73 2.43 3.91
CA GLY A 23 -35.55 2.01 3.18
C GLY A 23 -34.75 3.26 2.89
N LYS A 24 -34.03 3.75 3.89
CA LYS A 24 -33.08 4.84 3.71
C LYS A 24 -32.17 4.50 2.54
N GLU A 25 -32.01 5.44 1.61
CA GLU A 25 -31.07 5.28 0.51
C GLU A 25 -29.68 4.93 1.05
N LYS A 26 -29.01 4.03 0.34
CA LYS A 26 -27.68 3.55 0.70
C LYS A 26 -26.65 4.27 -0.14
N TYR A 27 -25.63 4.79 0.52
CA TYR A 27 -24.54 5.51 -0.10
C TYR A 27 -23.26 4.70 0.00
N ARG A 28 -22.40 4.86 -0.99
CA ARG A 28 -21.14 4.13 -1.10
C ARG A 28 -20.06 4.81 -0.28
N LEU A 29 -19.25 3.98 0.37
CA LEU A 29 -18.01 4.40 0.99
C LEU A 29 -16.84 3.86 0.14
N THR A 30 -15.99 4.77 -0.32
CA THR A 30 -14.82 4.43 -1.15
C THR A 30 -13.54 4.96 -0.52
N PHE A 31 -12.41 4.34 -0.88
CA PHE A 31 -11.10 4.64 -0.33
C PHE A 31 -10.09 4.79 -1.47
N ASP A 32 -9.05 5.59 -1.27
CA ASP A 32 -7.91 5.71 -2.19
C ASP A 32 -6.87 4.58 -2.04
N SER A 33 -6.96 3.79 -0.96
CA SER A 33 -5.97 2.79 -0.58
C SER A 33 -6.59 1.59 0.13
N ASP A 34 -6.01 0.41 -0.11
CA ASP A 34 -6.38 -0.85 0.54
C ASP A 34 -6.00 -0.89 2.04
N ALA A 35 -5.27 0.10 2.54
CA ALA A 35 -4.98 0.25 3.96
C ALA A 35 -6.24 0.60 4.78
N PHE A 36 -7.28 1.12 4.13
CA PHE A 36 -8.56 1.39 4.76
C PHE A 36 -9.45 0.15 4.80
N SER A 37 -10.12 -0.03 5.94
CA SER A 37 -11.09 -1.10 6.16
C SER A 37 -12.33 -0.58 6.87
N SER A 38 -13.49 -1.16 6.54
CA SER A 38 -14.77 -0.84 7.16
C SER A 38 -15.64 -2.10 7.22
N ARG A 39 -16.71 -2.06 8.02
CA ARG A 39 -17.62 -3.23 8.15
C ARG A 39 -18.41 -3.51 6.88
N LYS A 40 -18.73 -2.47 6.11
CA LYS A 40 -19.55 -2.52 4.90
C LYS A 40 -19.03 -1.49 3.91
N THR A 41 -19.29 -1.68 2.64
CA THR A 41 -18.97 -0.69 1.59
C THR A 41 -20.15 0.24 1.27
N GLN A 42 -21.32 -0.04 1.87
CA GLN A 42 -22.54 0.76 1.69
C GLN A 42 -23.28 0.91 3.01
N TYR A 43 -23.73 2.12 3.30
CA TYR A 43 -24.41 2.49 4.55
C TYR A 43 -25.64 3.33 4.27
N ALA A 44 -26.66 3.22 5.12
CA ALA A 44 -27.83 4.09 5.02
C ALA A 44 -27.51 5.50 5.54
N ALA A 45 -28.16 6.53 5.01
CA ALA A 45 -28.04 7.89 5.56
C ALA A 45 -28.35 7.95 7.07
N GLY A 46 -27.51 8.65 7.82
CA GLY A 46 -27.60 8.73 9.28
C GLY A 46 -27.07 7.49 10.02
N GLU A 47 -26.60 6.45 9.34
CA GLU A 47 -25.94 5.30 9.98
C GLU A 47 -24.55 5.72 10.47
N LYS A 48 -24.17 5.32 11.69
CA LYS A 48 -22.80 5.53 12.17
C LYS A 48 -21.84 4.60 11.46
N VAL A 49 -20.80 5.18 10.87
CA VAL A 49 -19.75 4.48 10.14
C VAL A 49 -18.46 4.50 10.95
N THR A 50 -17.73 3.38 10.93
CA THR A 50 -16.39 3.27 11.47
C THR A 50 -15.46 2.77 10.38
N VAL A 51 -14.40 3.54 10.13
CA VAL A 51 -13.33 3.22 9.19
C VAL A 51 -12.03 3.08 9.95
N ILE A 52 -11.20 2.12 9.58
CA ILE A 52 -9.92 1.84 10.21
C ILE A 52 -8.84 1.93 9.13
N TYR A 53 -7.83 2.76 9.34
CA TYR A 53 -6.56 2.67 8.60
C TYR A 53 -5.62 1.75 9.37
N ASP A 54 -5.31 0.60 8.81
CA ASP A 54 -4.67 -0.50 9.51
C ASP A 54 -3.23 -0.15 9.95
N TYR A 55 -2.90 -0.44 11.22
CA TYR A 55 -1.61 -0.13 11.83
C TYR A 55 -0.40 -0.69 11.07
N ARG A 56 -0.60 -1.77 10.30
CA ARG A 56 0.46 -2.39 9.47
C ARG A 56 0.96 -1.47 8.36
N TYR A 57 0.21 -0.44 8.00
CA TYR A 57 0.55 0.55 6.98
C TYR A 57 1.04 1.87 7.59
N ILE A 58 1.24 1.94 8.91
CA ILE A 58 1.68 3.14 9.62
C ILE A 58 3.18 3.05 9.88
N GLY A 59 3.95 3.91 9.21
CA GLY A 59 5.37 4.16 9.49
C GLY A 59 5.54 5.16 10.63
N THR A 60 6.52 4.93 11.50
CA THR A 60 6.85 5.82 12.63
C THR A 60 7.49 7.14 12.19
N ASP A 61 8.06 7.13 10.99
CA ASP A 61 8.77 8.23 10.33
C ASP A 61 7.90 8.92 9.27
N THR A 62 6.59 8.70 9.27
CA THR A 62 5.69 9.23 8.24
C THR A 62 4.58 10.06 8.87
N ASP A 63 4.41 11.29 8.37
CA ASP A 63 3.30 12.16 8.72
C ASP A 63 2.09 11.84 7.85
N TYR A 64 1.02 11.36 8.49
CA TYR A 64 -0.24 11.02 7.83
C TYR A 64 -1.27 12.14 8.00
N ARG A 65 -1.91 12.51 6.90
CA ARG A 65 -3.09 13.38 6.88
C ARG A 65 -4.24 12.67 6.20
N PHE A 66 -5.42 12.73 6.79
CA PHE A 66 -6.62 12.05 6.32
C PHE A 66 -7.66 13.09 5.90
N TYR A 67 -8.34 12.83 4.79
CA TYR A 67 -9.32 13.73 4.21
C TYR A 67 -10.58 12.94 3.84
N SER A 68 -11.70 13.64 3.87
CA SER A 68 -12.96 13.21 3.27
C SER A 68 -13.61 14.41 2.61
N ASP A 69 -14.35 14.17 1.53
CA ASP A 69 -14.86 15.23 0.65
C ASP A 69 -15.73 16.26 1.40
N ASP A 70 -16.73 15.80 2.17
CA ASP A 70 -17.77 16.66 2.75
C ASP A 70 -18.27 16.19 4.14
N VAL A 71 -17.43 15.45 4.88
CA VAL A 71 -17.82 14.89 6.17
C VAL A 71 -16.81 15.23 7.26
N ASP A 72 -17.29 15.78 8.37
CA ASP A 72 -16.50 15.83 9.59
C ASP A 72 -16.46 14.47 10.26
N PHE A 73 -15.27 14.00 10.58
CA PHE A 73 -15.06 12.73 11.27
C PHE A 73 -14.27 12.91 12.55
N LYS A 74 -14.55 12.05 13.53
CA LYS A 74 -13.73 11.90 14.71
C LYS A 74 -12.58 10.95 14.40
N GLN A 75 -11.35 11.40 14.61
CA GLN A 75 -10.14 10.58 14.49
C GLN A 75 -9.63 10.19 15.88
N ASP A 76 -9.43 8.89 16.09
CA ASP A 76 -8.76 8.31 17.25
C ASP A 76 -7.58 7.43 16.78
N PHE A 77 -6.66 7.10 17.68
CA PHE A 77 -5.58 6.15 17.41
C PHE A 77 -5.61 4.99 18.41
N GLU A 78 -5.72 3.77 17.88
CA GLU A 78 -5.67 2.54 18.67
C GLU A 78 -4.39 1.75 18.32
N PRO A 79 -3.45 1.51 19.27
CA PRO A 79 -2.13 0.94 18.95
C PRO A 79 -2.12 -0.42 18.21
N LYS A 80 -3.22 -1.19 18.27
CA LYS A 80 -3.35 -2.50 17.61
C LYS A 80 -4.23 -2.47 16.36
N LYS A 81 -4.85 -1.34 16.04
CA LYS A 81 -5.74 -1.19 14.87
C LYS A 81 -5.24 -0.13 13.91
N GLY A 82 -4.63 0.94 14.43
CA GLY A 82 -4.18 2.10 13.67
C GLY A 82 -5.10 3.29 13.90
N TYR A 83 -5.34 4.11 12.87
CA TYR A 83 -6.27 5.23 12.97
C TYR A 83 -7.70 4.77 12.82
N VAL A 84 -8.57 5.23 13.70
CA VAL A 84 -10.00 4.90 13.72
C VAL A 84 -10.79 6.17 13.48
N PHE A 85 -11.57 6.18 12.40
CA PHE A 85 -12.41 7.29 12.01
C PHE A 85 -13.87 6.93 12.27
N THR A 86 -14.59 7.82 12.95
CA THR A 86 -16.03 7.65 13.21
C THR A 86 -16.80 8.87 12.72
N PHE A 87 -17.82 8.62 11.91
CA PHE A 87 -18.70 9.66 11.37
C PHE A 87 -20.12 9.13 11.14
N THR A 88 -21.02 10.01 10.71
CA THR A 88 -22.39 9.66 10.35
C THR A 88 -22.53 9.74 8.83
N MET A 89 -23.02 8.69 8.18
CA MET A 89 -23.14 8.65 6.73
C MET A 89 -24.07 9.76 6.23
N PRO A 90 -23.64 10.65 5.33
CA PRO A 90 -24.49 11.69 4.76
C PRO A 90 -25.41 11.12 3.68
N GLU A 91 -26.23 11.97 3.07
CA GLU A 91 -27.11 11.65 1.94
C GLU A 91 -26.36 11.71 0.59
N HIS A 92 -25.09 11.32 0.56
CA HIS A 92 -24.27 11.21 -0.64
C HIS A 92 -23.10 10.23 -0.40
N ASP A 93 -22.47 9.79 -1.48
CA ASP A 93 -21.31 8.91 -1.44
C ASP A 93 -20.11 9.62 -0.81
N VAL A 94 -19.33 8.89 0.00
CA VAL A 94 -18.17 9.44 0.70
C VAL A 94 -16.90 8.78 0.18
N HIS A 95 -15.92 9.61 -0.19
CA HIS A 95 -14.56 9.17 -0.46
C HIS A 95 -13.66 9.55 0.70
N PHE A 96 -12.86 8.59 1.17
CA PHE A 96 -11.77 8.82 2.11
C PHE A 96 -10.45 8.72 1.37
N SER A 97 -9.61 9.73 1.57
CA SER A 97 -8.25 9.76 1.05
C SER A 97 -7.24 10.07 2.13
N HIS A 98 -5.98 9.80 1.85
CA HIS A 98 -4.89 10.14 2.73
C HIS A 98 -3.67 10.64 1.96
N SER A 99 -2.86 11.43 2.65
CA SER A 99 -1.52 11.79 2.22
C SER A 99 -0.53 11.33 3.28
N ALA A 100 0.56 10.71 2.82
CA ALA A 100 1.67 10.27 3.64
C ALA A 100 2.93 11.00 3.17
N THR A 101 3.56 11.76 4.07
CA THR A 101 4.82 12.45 3.78
C THR A 101 5.87 11.94 4.74
N ASN A 102 7.00 11.44 4.21
CA ASN A 102 8.09 11.01 5.08
C ASN A 102 8.64 12.24 5.85
N SER A 103 8.71 12.11 7.16
CA SER A 103 9.20 13.12 8.11
C SER A 103 10.72 13.09 8.29
N MET A 104 11.39 12.05 7.78
CA MET A 104 12.84 12.05 7.60
C MET A 104 13.17 13.09 6.54
N MET A 105 13.57 14.28 6.99
CA MET A 105 14.26 15.22 6.13
C MET A 105 15.55 14.55 5.69
N MET A 106 15.77 14.46 4.38
CA MET A 106 17.10 14.20 3.86
C MET A 106 17.99 15.31 4.42
N ASP A 107 18.91 14.97 5.31
CA ASP A 107 19.91 15.94 5.76
C ASP A 107 20.71 16.34 4.52
N PRO A 108 20.61 17.60 4.04
CA PRO A 108 21.33 18.02 2.84
C PRO A 108 22.85 18.02 3.06
N ASP A 109 23.29 18.02 4.33
CA ASP A 109 24.68 17.92 4.76
C ASP A 109 25.09 16.48 5.14
N ALA A 110 24.18 15.50 5.03
CA ALA A 110 24.56 14.10 5.00
C ALA A 110 25.44 13.92 3.77
N HIS A 111 26.74 14.04 3.98
CA HIS A 111 27.75 13.53 3.09
C HIS A 111 27.40 12.06 2.91
N LEU A 112 26.69 11.76 1.83
CA LEU A 112 26.73 10.44 1.24
C LEU A 112 28.21 10.13 1.16
N PRO A 113 28.73 9.11 1.88
CA PRO A 113 30.11 8.72 1.67
C PRO A 113 30.22 8.51 0.17
N ASP A 114 31.13 9.25 -0.47
CA ASP A 114 31.43 9.07 -1.88
C ASP A 114 31.39 7.58 -2.13
N SER A 115 30.50 7.14 -3.01
CA SER A 115 30.25 5.73 -3.30
C SER A 115 31.44 5.09 -4.04
N GLY A 116 32.67 5.47 -3.69
CA GLY A 116 33.93 4.84 -4.02
C GLY A 116 34.42 3.90 -2.93
N GLY A 117 33.52 3.23 -2.19
CA GLY A 117 33.90 2.41 -1.03
C GLY A 117 33.02 1.21 -0.72
N PHE A 118 32.31 0.63 -1.69
CA PHE A 118 31.69 -0.70 -1.53
C PHE A 118 31.93 -1.57 -2.76
N LEU A 119 33.15 -1.52 -3.29
CA LEU A 119 33.71 -2.70 -3.94
C LEU A 119 34.44 -3.44 -2.83
N GLY A 120 33.87 -4.57 -2.41
CA GLY A 120 34.54 -5.47 -1.49
C GLY A 120 35.93 -5.75 -2.01
N SER A 121 36.93 -5.30 -1.26
CA SER A 121 38.30 -5.81 -1.31
C SER A 121 38.26 -7.27 -0.83
N GLY A 122 37.67 -8.14 -1.63
CA GLY A 122 38.15 -9.51 -1.71
C GLY A 122 39.56 -9.40 -2.25
N GLY A 123 40.52 -9.26 -1.34
CA GLY A 123 41.94 -9.38 -1.64
C GLY A 123 42.17 -10.77 -2.22
N LEU A 124 42.05 -10.90 -3.52
CA LEU A 124 42.75 -11.94 -4.27
C LEU A 124 44.19 -11.46 -4.32
N GLU A 125 44.94 -11.77 -3.27
CA GLU A 125 46.39 -11.77 -3.39
C GLU A 125 46.73 -12.66 -4.60
N PRO A 126 47.55 -12.19 -5.55
CA PRO A 126 47.99 -13.02 -6.65
C PRO A 126 48.61 -14.31 -6.08
N PRO A 127 48.33 -15.49 -6.65
CA PRO A 127 48.94 -16.72 -6.19
C PRO A 127 50.47 -16.55 -6.17
N GLU A 128 51.12 -17.04 -5.11
CA GLU A 128 52.58 -16.93 -4.96
C GLU A 128 53.29 -17.40 -6.24
N GLY A 129 54.06 -16.50 -6.86
CA GLY A 129 54.74 -16.75 -8.14
C GLY A 129 54.01 -16.22 -9.40
N ALA A 130 52.87 -15.54 -9.26
CA ALA A 130 52.24 -14.84 -10.37
C ALA A 130 53.08 -13.62 -10.82
N TRP A 131 53.26 -13.47 -12.13
CA TRP A 131 53.89 -12.30 -12.75
C TRP A 131 52.97 -11.69 -13.81
N VAL A 132 53.09 -10.39 -14.00
CA VAL A 132 52.32 -9.65 -15.00
C VAL A 132 53.14 -9.55 -16.27
N CYS A 133 52.55 -9.97 -17.40
CA CYS A 133 53.20 -9.87 -18.69
C CYS A 133 53.39 -8.39 -19.09
N PRO A 134 54.63 -7.93 -19.36
CA PRO A 134 54.86 -6.52 -19.70
C PRO A 134 54.26 -6.15 -21.06
N GLU A 135 54.07 -7.12 -21.96
CA GLU A 135 53.58 -6.87 -23.32
C GLU A 135 52.05 -6.80 -23.42
N CYS A 136 51.33 -7.57 -22.61
CA CYS A 136 49.86 -7.65 -22.71
C CYS A 136 49.11 -7.38 -21.40
N GLY A 137 49.80 -7.27 -20.27
CA GLY A 137 49.20 -7.03 -18.96
C GLY A 137 48.50 -8.24 -18.33
N ALA A 138 48.54 -9.42 -18.96
CA ALA A 138 47.96 -10.63 -18.40
C ALA A 138 48.75 -11.13 -17.17
N VAL A 139 48.05 -11.63 -16.15
CA VAL A 139 48.65 -12.27 -14.98
C VAL A 139 48.86 -13.75 -15.28
N ASN A 140 50.10 -14.22 -15.20
CA ASN A 140 50.47 -15.60 -15.54
C ASN A 140 51.27 -16.23 -14.38
N THR A 141 51.14 -17.54 -14.21
CA THR A 141 51.89 -18.32 -13.20
C THR A 141 52.90 -19.28 -13.84
N GLU A 142 52.95 -19.32 -15.17
CA GLU A 142 53.84 -20.19 -15.95
C GLU A 142 55.07 -19.44 -16.47
N LYS A 143 56.07 -20.15 -17.01
CA LYS A 143 57.28 -19.54 -17.58
C LYS A 143 57.02 -18.72 -18.85
N TYR A 144 55.83 -18.82 -19.45
CA TYR A 144 55.43 -18.10 -20.64
C TYR A 144 54.01 -17.55 -20.46
N CYS A 145 53.71 -16.43 -21.10
CA CYS A 145 52.38 -15.85 -21.09
C CYS A 145 51.42 -16.68 -21.94
N SER A 146 50.28 -17.06 -21.38
CA SER A 146 49.26 -17.84 -22.09
C SER A 146 48.56 -17.07 -23.20
N GLU A 147 48.55 -15.74 -23.13
CA GLU A 147 47.89 -14.87 -24.12
C GLU A 147 48.80 -14.50 -25.30
N CYS A 148 50.06 -14.15 -25.03
CA CYS A 148 50.98 -13.66 -26.07
C CYS A 148 52.22 -14.51 -26.29
N GLY A 149 52.43 -15.56 -25.49
CA GLY A 149 53.60 -16.46 -25.59
C GLY A 149 54.92 -15.87 -25.10
N HIS A 150 54.92 -14.65 -24.54
CA HIS A 150 56.14 -14.00 -24.07
C HIS A 150 56.72 -14.71 -22.85
N LYS A 151 58.05 -14.91 -22.81
CA LYS A 151 58.71 -15.58 -21.68
C LYS A 151 58.68 -14.70 -20.43
N GLN A 152 58.56 -15.31 -19.26
CA GLN A 152 58.71 -14.62 -17.98
C GLN A 152 60.05 -13.88 -17.94
N PRO A 153 60.07 -12.60 -17.51
CA PRO A 153 61.31 -11.88 -17.27
C PRO A 153 62.11 -12.59 -16.19
N GLU A 154 63.32 -13.05 -16.54
CA GLU A 154 64.32 -13.46 -15.57
C GLU A 154 65.01 -12.18 -15.09
N GLU A 155 65.03 -11.93 -13.78
CA GLU A 155 65.80 -10.82 -13.17
C GLU A 155 67.29 -10.90 -13.51
#